data_AF-A0A7J5E931-F1
#
_entry.id   AF-A0A7J5E931-F1
#
_cell.length_a   1.000
_cell.length_b   1.000
_cell.length_c   1.000
_cell.angle_alpha   90.00
_cell.angle_beta   90.00
_cell.angle_gamma   90.00
#
_symmetry.space_group_name_H-M   'P 1'
#
loop_
_entity.id
_entity.type
_entity.pdbx_description
1 polymer ?
#
loop_
_entity_poly.entity_id
_entity_poly.type
_entity_poly.pdbx_seq_one_letter_code
_entity_poly.pdbx_strand_id
1 'polypeptide(L)'
;MKLNKILSLLIIFIIYSSNIFAEGNAEAALENAAALMMIFTILLIAFVLWLAMVYSEKNDNDGSIFFSPLKKFDQLITGSAPLEKEKEILLDHDYDGIRELDNRIPPWFHAMFWGTIIFSIIYMISYHVIGTGNVQSDEYVAEVQAAALERDILIRSGAFIN
;
A
#
# COMPACT_ATOMS: atom_id res chain seq x y z
N MET A 1 7.32 24.69 -27.83
CA MET A 1 7.69 23.43 -28.54
C MET A 1 7.05 23.48 -29.93
N LYS A 2 7.83 23.42 -31.01
CA LYS A 2 7.28 23.62 -32.38
C LYS A 2 6.28 22.52 -32.72
N LEU A 3 5.12 22.89 -33.27
CA LEU A 3 3.98 22.02 -33.62
C LEU A 3 4.39 20.72 -34.33
N ASN A 4 5.42 20.80 -35.17
CA ASN A 4 5.97 19.66 -35.94
C ASN A 4 6.54 18.53 -35.05
N LYS A 5 7.03 18.85 -33.84
CA LYS A 5 7.53 17.84 -32.89
C LYS A 5 6.38 17.06 -32.24
N ILE A 6 5.26 17.72 -31.96
CA ILE A 6 4.05 17.07 -31.41
C ILE A 6 3.46 16.16 -32.47
N LEU A 7 3.37 16.63 -33.71
CA LEU A 7 2.87 15.84 -34.84
C LEU A 7 3.70 14.56 -35.06
N SER A 8 5.03 14.67 -34.97
CA SER A 8 5.94 13.52 -35.11
C SER A 8 5.75 12.47 -34.00
N LEU A 9 5.55 12.90 -32.74
CA LEU A 9 5.30 11.97 -31.63
C LEU A 9 3.96 11.25 -31.77
N LEU A 10 2.93 11.96 -32.24
CA LEU A 10 1.60 11.42 -32.45
C LEU A 10 1.59 10.37 -33.57
N ILE A 11 2.35 10.59 -34.64
CA ILE A 11 2.54 9.63 -35.73
C ILE A 11 3.24 8.36 -35.22
N ILE A 12 4.28 8.50 -34.40
CA ILE A 12 4.97 7.34 -33.80
C ILE A 12 4.00 6.54 -32.92
N PHE A 13 3.18 7.20 -32.10
CA PHE A 13 2.19 6.52 -31.26
C PHE A 13 1.15 5.73 -32.07
N ILE A 14 0.65 6.29 -33.18
CA ILE A 14 -0.29 5.61 -34.08
C ILE A 14 0.34 4.38 -34.76
N ILE A 15 1.62 4.45 -35.13
CA ILE A 15 2.35 3.32 -35.73
C ILE A 15 2.60 2.21 -34.70
N TYR A 16 2.88 2.57 -33.45
CA TYR A 16 3.04 1.57 -32.39
C TYR A 16 1.72 0.89 -32.01
N SER A 17 0.60 1.62 -32.02
CA SER A 17 -0.71 1.04 -31.67
C SER A 17 -1.25 0.07 -32.74
N SER A 18 -0.92 0.26 -34.02
CA SER A 18 -1.39 -0.63 -35.10
C SER A 18 -0.84 -2.05 -35.02
N ASN A 19 0.36 -2.25 -34.47
CA ASN A 19 0.95 -3.58 -34.30
C ASN A 19 0.17 -4.46 -33.32
N ILE A 20 -0.47 -3.87 -32.30
CA ILE A 20 -1.28 -4.57 -31.30
C ILE A 20 -2.59 -5.07 -31.92
N PHE A 21 -3.19 -4.30 -32.84
CA PHE A 21 -4.43 -4.68 -33.52
C PHE A 21 -4.24 -5.68 -34.67
N ALA A 22 -2.99 -5.90 -35.11
CA ALA A 22 -2.64 -6.85 -36.17
C ALA A 22 -2.19 -8.23 -35.63
N GLU A 23 -2.12 -8.40 -34.32
CA GLU A 23 -1.61 -9.61 -33.67
C GLU A 23 -2.68 -10.72 -33.61
N GLY A 24 -2.42 -11.83 -34.30
CA GLY A 24 -3.36 -12.96 -34.40
C GLY A 24 -3.37 -13.93 -33.22
N ASN A 25 -2.46 -13.75 -32.25
CA ASN A 25 -2.42 -14.52 -31.01
C ASN A 25 -3.06 -13.70 -29.87
N ALA A 26 -4.18 -14.19 -29.33
CA ALA A 26 -4.94 -13.49 -28.30
C ALA A 26 -4.15 -13.27 -27.00
N GLU A 27 -3.26 -14.19 -26.63
CA GLU A 27 -2.46 -14.08 -25.41
C GLU A 27 -1.38 -13.00 -25.54
N ALA A 28 -0.67 -13.00 -26.67
CA ALA A 28 0.36 -12.00 -26.98
C ALA A 28 -0.24 -10.60 -27.18
N ALA A 29 -1.41 -10.51 -27.82
CA ALA A 29 -2.14 -9.25 -27.98
C ALA A 29 -2.54 -8.64 -26.62
N LEU A 30 -2.94 -9.49 -25.65
CA LEU A 30 -3.30 -9.05 -24.30
C LEU A 30 -2.08 -8.55 -23.52
N GLU A 31 -0.95 -9.24 -23.62
CA GLU A 31 0.31 -8.83 -22.98
C GLU A 31 0.84 -7.50 -23.55
N ASN A 32 0.85 -7.35 -24.88
CA ASN A 32 1.27 -6.12 -25.56
C ASN A 32 0.34 -4.93 -25.28
N ALA A 33 -0.97 -5.17 -25.20
CA ALA A 33 -1.94 -4.15 -24.78
C ALA A 33 -1.74 -3.72 -23.33
N ALA A 34 -1.52 -4.66 -22.41
CA ALA A 34 -1.25 -4.37 -21.00
C ALA A 34 0.04 -3.54 -20.83
N ALA A 35 1.11 -3.91 -21.54
CA ALA A 35 2.37 -3.17 -21.54
C ALA A 35 2.19 -1.74 -22.06
N LEU A 36 1.45 -1.53 -23.16
CA LEU A 36 1.18 -0.19 -23.70
C LEU A 36 0.37 0.66 -22.71
N MET A 37 -0.67 0.10 -22.09
CA MET A 37 -1.47 0.80 -21.08
C MET A 37 -0.63 1.20 -19.87
N MET A 38 0.28 0.33 -19.42
CA MET A 38 1.20 0.63 -18.32
C MET A 38 2.15 1.78 -18.68
N ILE A 39 2.77 1.73 -19.86
CA ILE A 39 3.65 2.82 -20.34
C ILE A 39 2.87 4.13 -20.45
N PHE A 40 1.67 4.11 -21.03
CA PHE A 40 0.81 5.28 -21.12
C PHE A 40 0.46 5.84 -19.74
N THR A 41 0.14 4.97 -18.78
CA THR A 41 -0.18 5.37 -17.40
C THR A 41 1.03 6.02 -16.73
N ILE A 42 2.23 5.45 -16.88
CA ILE A 42 3.48 6.02 -16.34
C ILE A 42 3.75 7.40 -16.97
N LEU A 43 3.58 7.52 -18.29
CA LEU A 43 3.74 8.80 -18.99
C LEU A 43 2.71 9.84 -18.55
N LEU A 44 1.45 9.43 -18.32
CA LEU A 44 0.41 10.30 -17.80
C LEU A 44 0.75 10.79 -16.39
N ILE A 45 1.20 9.89 -15.51
CA ILE A 45 1.67 10.26 -14.15
C ILE A 45 2.84 11.24 -14.25
N ALA A 46 3.85 10.94 -15.08
CA ALA A 46 4.99 11.82 -15.28
C ALA A 46 4.58 13.20 -15.81
N PHE A 47 3.62 13.25 -16.75
CA PHE A 47 3.07 14.48 -17.28
C PHE A 47 2.29 15.27 -16.23
N VAL A 48 1.47 14.61 -15.42
CA VAL A 48 0.73 15.23 -14.31
C VAL A 48 1.69 15.77 -13.25
N LEU A 49 2.74 15.02 -12.88
CA LEU A 49 3.79 15.47 -11.96
C LEU A 49 4.56 16.65 -12.53
N TRP A 50 4.89 16.62 -13.83
CA TRP A 50 5.52 17.75 -14.51
C TRP A 50 4.62 18.99 -14.52
N LEU A 51 3.33 18.85 -14.82
CA LEU A 51 2.36 19.95 -14.73
C LEU A 51 2.25 20.49 -13.30
N ALA A 52 2.21 19.61 -12.30
CA ALA A 52 2.18 20.01 -10.90
C ALA A 52 3.44 20.80 -10.52
N MET A 53 4.61 20.37 -10.99
CA MET A 53 5.88 21.08 -10.77
C MET A 53 5.93 22.45 -11.47
N VAL A 54 5.56 22.52 -12.76
CA VAL A 54 5.52 23.78 -13.53
C VAL A 54 4.49 24.76 -12.98
N TYR A 55 3.34 24.26 -12.53
CA TYR A 55 2.32 25.09 -11.89
C TYR A 55 2.80 25.59 -10.52
N SER A 56 3.46 24.73 -9.73
CA SER A 56 4.06 25.10 -8.45
C SER A 56 5.09 26.22 -8.64
N GLU A 57 6.04 26.09 -9.57
CA GLU A 57 7.10 27.08 -9.80
C GLU A 57 6.55 28.49 -10.10
N LYS A 58 5.39 28.59 -10.76
CA LYS A 58 4.76 29.88 -11.08
C LYS A 58 4.05 30.53 -9.89
N ASN A 59 3.53 29.73 -8.97
CA ASN A 59 2.65 30.19 -7.89
C ASN A 59 3.29 30.11 -6.51
N ASP A 60 4.44 29.43 -6.40
CA ASP A 60 5.11 29.13 -5.15
C ASP A 60 6.61 28.85 -5.36
N ASN A 61 7.46 29.69 -4.75
CA ASN A 61 8.91 29.62 -4.89
C ASN A 61 9.56 28.63 -3.90
N ASP A 62 8.85 28.20 -2.86
CA ASP A 62 9.40 27.31 -1.81
C ASP A 62 8.96 25.83 -1.98
N GLY A 63 8.08 25.54 -2.94
CA GLY A 63 7.54 24.20 -3.20
C GLY A 63 6.62 23.67 -2.10
N SER A 64 6.17 24.51 -1.17
CA SER A 64 5.27 24.16 -0.07
C SER A 64 3.93 23.64 -0.55
N ILE A 65 3.42 24.09 -1.70
CA ILE A 65 2.17 23.58 -2.29
C ILE A 65 2.26 22.08 -2.57
N PHE A 66 3.40 21.62 -3.11
CA PHE A 66 3.62 20.22 -3.45
C PHE A 66 3.69 19.32 -2.21
N PHE A 67 4.36 19.77 -1.15
CA PHE A 67 4.54 19.00 0.08
C PHE A 67 3.42 19.20 1.12
N SER A 68 2.55 20.20 0.95
CA SER A 68 1.40 20.48 1.82
C SER A 68 0.52 19.25 2.12
N PRO A 69 0.07 18.45 1.13
CA PRO A 69 -0.72 17.25 1.42
C PRO A 69 0.06 16.22 2.27
N LEU A 70 1.36 16.06 2.03
CA LEU A 70 2.21 15.16 2.81
C LEU A 70 2.40 15.67 4.25
N LYS A 71 2.61 16.98 4.44
CA LYS A 71 2.73 17.59 5.77
C LYS A 71 1.42 17.48 6.57
N LYS A 72 0.27 17.67 5.91
CA LYS A 72 -1.05 17.46 6.54
C LYS A 72 -1.27 16.00 6.89
N PHE A 73 -0.88 15.08 6.02
CA PHE A 73 -0.95 13.65 6.29
C PHE A 73 -0.07 13.28 7.49
N ASP A 74 1.19 13.70 7.50
CA ASP A 74 2.11 13.47 8.61
C ASP A 74 1.53 14.00 9.92
N GLN A 75 1.03 15.24 9.95
CA GLN A 75 0.39 15.83 11.13
C GLN A 75 -0.87 15.08 11.59
N LEU A 76 -1.64 14.49 10.67
CA LEU A 76 -2.80 13.65 11.04
C LEU A 76 -2.37 12.33 11.66
N ILE A 77 -1.25 11.76 11.22
CA ILE A 77 -0.70 10.51 11.76
C ILE A 77 0.01 10.76 13.09
N THR A 78 0.91 11.72 13.16
CA THR A 78 1.74 11.97 14.35
C THR A 78 0.99 12.77 15.41
N GLY A 79 0.08 13.66 15.03
CA GLY A 79 -0.64 14.54 15.94
C GLY A 79 0.27 15.49 16.71
N SER A 80 1.51 15.72 16.26
CA SER A 80 2.51 16.48 16.99
C SER A 80 2.26 17.99 16.95
N ALA A 81 2.64 18.68 18.01
CA ALA A 81 2.65 20.14 18.04
C ALA A 81 3.63 20.73 17.00
N PRO A 82 3.34 21.91 16.44
CA PRO A 82 4.25 22.60 15.53
C PRO A 82 5.47 23.16 16.28
N LEU A 83 6.62 23.25 15.61
CA LEU A 83 7.91 23.65 16.19
C LEU A 83 7.87 25.03 16.87
N GLU A 84 7.08 25.96 16.37
CA GLU A 84 6.94 27.29 16.95
C GLU A 84 6.36 27.27 18.37
N LYS A 85 5.62 26.21 18.71
CA LYS A 85 5.00 26.00 20.01
C LYS A 85 5.76 25.05 20.93
N GLU A 86 6.94 24.60 20.52
CA GLU A 86 7.75 23.64 21.31
C GLU A 86 8.03 24.16 22.72
N LYS A 87 8.30 25.46 22.86
CA LYS A 87 8.51 26.11 24.16
C LYS A 87 7.28 26.11 25.07
N GLU A 88 6.08 26.07 24.50
CA GLU A 88 4.82 26.06 25.25
C GLU A 88 4.51 24.66 25.82
N ILE A 89 5.01 23.61 25.19
CA ILE A 89 4.81 22.21 25.58
C ILE A 89 6.04 21.62 26.30
N LEU A 90 7.04 22.42 26.59
CA LEU A 90 8.23 21.96 27.30
C LEU A 90 7.87 21.71 28.76
N LEU A 91 8.25 20.55 29.29
CA LEU A 91 8.09 20.24 30.71
C LEU A 91 9.10 21.04 31.54
N ASP A 92 8.71 21.42 32.77
CA ASP A 92 9.50 22.25 33.68
C ASP A 92 10.74 21.54 34.25
N HIS A 93 10.90 20.23 33.98
CA HIS A 93 11.95 19.40 34.56
C HIS A 93 13.06 19.14 33.53
N ASP A 94 14.30 19.22 34.02
CA ASP A 94 15.51 18.98 33.26
C ASP A 94 16.20 17.75 33.86
N TYR A 95 16.37 16.72 33.06
CA TYR A 95 17.05 15.48 33.44
C TYR A 95 18.34 15.37 32.64
N ASP A 96 19.48 15.62 33.29
CA ASP A 96 20.81 15.51 32.67
C ASP A 96 20.96 16.32 31.36
N GLY A 97 20.39 17.53 31.32
CA GLY A 97 20.41 18.40 30.14
C GLY A 97 19.37 18.05 29.08
N ILE A 98 18.51 17.05 29.31
CA ILE A 98 17.40 16.65 28.44
C ILE A 98 16.09 17.17 29.03
N ARG A 99 15.30 17.84 28.18
CA ARG A 99 13.96 18.31 28.52
C ARG A 99 12.94 17.58 27.67
N GLU A 100 11.86 17.16 28.32
CA GLU A 100 10.78 16.41 27.67
C GLU A 100 9.68 17.34 27.17
N LEU A 101 8.99 16.88 26.12
CA LEU A 101 7.85 17.58 25.51
C LEU A 101 6.55 16.91 25.94
N ASP A 102 5.57 17.68 26.40
CA ASP A 102 4.20 17.24 26.68
C ASP A 102 3.40 17.11 25.36
N ASN A 103 3.82 16.16 24.52
CA ASN A 103 3.16 15.88 23.25
C ASN A 103 2.03 14.85 23.43
N ARG A 104 0.97 15.02 22.66
CA ARG A 104 -0.15 14.05 22.64
C ARG A 104 0.31 12.74 21.99
N ILE A 105 -0.27 11.63 22.46
CA ILE A 105 -0.04 10.31 21.88
C ILE A 105 -0.54 10.29 20.43
N PRO A 106 0.23 9.77 19.46
CA PRO A 106 -0.19 9.68 18.07
C PRO A 106 -1.55 8.97 17.92
N PRO A 107 -2.50 9.52 17.14
CA PRO A 107 -3.83 8.93 16.97
C PRO A 107 -3.81 7.46 16.51
N TRP A 108 -2.89 7.09 15.61
CA TRP A 108 -2.76 5.72 15.13
C TRP A 108 -2.37 4.75 16.25
N PHE A 109 -1.50 5.18 17.17
CA PHE A 109 -1.05 4.34 18.27
C PHE A 109 -2.18 4.11 19.26
N HIS A 110 -2.95 5.16 19.57
CA HIS A 110 -4.13 5.06 20.42
C HIS A 110 -5.18 4.11 19.83
N ALA A 111 -5.43 4.22 18.52
CA ALA A 111 -6.34 3.33 17.80
C ALA A 111 -5.85 1.88 17.82
N MET A 112 -4.56 1.64 17.57
CA MET A 112 -3.96 0.31 17.62
C MET A 112 -4.04 -0.29 19.02
N PHE A 113 -3.74 0.49 20.06
CA PHE A 113 -3.82 0.05 21.44
C PHE A 113 -5.23 -0.49 21.76
N TRP A 114 -6.28 0.29 21.49
CA TRP A 114 -7.66 -0.18 21.69
C TRP A 114 -8.06 -1.31 20.73
N GLY A 115 -7.57 -1.28 19.50
CA GLY A 115 -7.77 -2.36 18.53
C GLY A 115 -7.26 -3.71 19.05
N THR A 116 -6.07 -3.75 19.65
CA THR A 116 -5.52 -4.98 20.25
C THR A 116 -6.34 -5.49 21.43
N ILE A 117 -6.87 -4.58 22.25
CA ILE A 117 -7.74 -4.95 23.38
C ILE A 117 -9.03 -5.58 22.88
N ILE A 118 -9.71 -4.94 21.91
CA ILE A 118 -10.94 -5.45 21.33
C ILE A 118 -10.70 -6.80 20.63
N PHE A 119 -9.62 -6.90 19.85
CA PHE A 119 -9.23 -8.14 19.18
C PHE A 119 -9.00 -9.27 20.18
N SER A 120 -8.30 -9.00 21.29
CA SER A 120 -8.03 -9.99 22.35
C SER A 120 -9.33 -10.52 22.97
N ILE A 121 -10.29 -9.64 23.26
CA ILE A 121 -11.59 -10.04 23.82
C ILE A 121 -12.37 -10.91 22.82
N ILE A 122 -12.45 -10.49 21.55
CA ILE A 122 -13.14 -11.25 20.50
C ILE A 122 -12.48 -12.62 20.30
N TYR A 123 -11.14 -12.65 20.24
CA TYR A 123 -10.37 -13.88 20.09
C TYR A 123 -10.62 -14.86 21.25
N MET A 124 -10.54 -14.38 22.48
CA MET A 124 -10.77 -15.20 23.67
C MET A 124 -12.18 -15.81 23.65
N ILE A 125 -13.21 -15.01 23.38
CA ILE A 125 -14.59 -15.49 23.33
C ILE A 125 -14.78 -16.52 22.21
N SER A 126 -14.30 -16.21 21.01
CA SER A 126 -14.49 -17.06 19.82
C SER A 126 -13.79 -18.42 19.95
N TYR A 127 -12.52 -18.42 20.41
CA TYR A 127 -11.70 -19.64 20.44
C TYR A 127 -11.84 -20.43 21.74
N HIS A 128 -12.05 -19.77 22.88
CA HIS A 128 -11.96 -20.44 24.19
C HIS A 128 -13.29 -20.49 24.96
N VAL A 129 -14.32 -19.73 24.57
CA VAL A 129 -15.62 -19.71 25.28
C VAL A 129 -16.72 -20.36 24.48
N ILE A 130 -16.92 -19.94 23.22
CA ILE A 130 -18.03 -20.43 22.39
C ILE A 130 -17.70 -21.78 21.72
N GLY A 131 -16.41 -22.16 21.66
CA GLY A 131 -15.98 -23.42 21.06
C GLY A 131 -16.13 -23.48 19.54
N THR A 132 -16.32 -22.32 18.90
CA THR A 132 -16.45 -22.18 17.44
C THR A 132 -15.11 -21.91 16.75
N GLY A 133 -14.07 -21.57 17.51
CA GLY A 133 -12.74 -21.34 16.96
C GLY A 133 -11.99 -22.65 16.74
N ASN A 134 -11.25 -22.73 15.64
CA ASN A 134 -10.36 -23.84 15.34
C ASN A 134 -9.13 -23.77 16.26
N VAL A 135 -9.24 -24.38 17.44
CA VAL A 135 -8.11 -24.49 18.36
C VAL A 135 -7.09 -25.52 17.85
N GLN A 136 -5.86 -25.42 18.31
CA GLN A 136 -4.74 -26.25 17.81
C GLN A 136 -5.03 -27.76 17.83
N SER A 137 -5.79 -28.26 18.82
CA SER A 137 -6.16 -29.68 18.89
C SER A 137 -7.04 -30.11 17.72
N ASP A 138 -7.98 -29.26 17.33
CA ASP A 138 -8.97 -29.55 16.31
C ASP A 138 -8.33 -29.42 14.93
N GLU A 139 -7.47 -28.41 14.76
CA GLU A 139 -6.64 -28.24 13.57
C GLU A 139 -5.75 -29.46 13.33
N TYR A 140 -5.04 -29.93 14.35
CA TYR A 140 -4.20 -31.12 14.26
C TYR A 140 -4.98 -32.36 13.81
N VAL A 141 -6.16 -32.59 14.40
CA VAL A 141 -7.02 -33.72 14.03
C VAL A 141 -7.49 -33.61 12.58
N ALA A 142 -7.87 -32.41 12.12
CA ALA A 142 -8.29 -32.17 10.75
C ALA A 142 -7.15 -32.40 9.76
N GLU A 143 -5.93 -31.94 10.06
CA GLU A 143 -4.74 -32.14 9.22
C GLU A 143 -4.38 -33.62 9.09
N VAL A 144 -4.38 -34.37 10.20
CA VAL A 144 -4.12 -35.82 10.17
C VAL A 144 -5.16 -36.57 9.33
N GLN A 145 -6.43 -36.18 9.45
CA GLN A 145 -7.51 -36.76 8.63
C GLN A 145 -7.34 -36.46 7.14
N ALA A 146 -6.99 -35.21 6.80
CA ALA A 146 -6.72 -34.81 5.42
C ALA A 146 -5.53 -35.57 4.82
N ALA A 147 -4.43 -35.68 5.57
CA ALA A 147 -3.24 -36.42 5.15
C ALA A 147 -3.52 -37.92 4.96
N ALA A 148 -4.35 -38.52 5.82
CA ALA A 148 -4.75 -39.92 5.68
C ALA A 148 -5.58 -40.14 4.40
N LEU A 149 -6.49 -39.23 4.08
CA LEU A 149 -7.31 -39.29 2.87
C LEU A 149 -6.47 -39.10 1.60
N GLU A 150 -5.55 -38.15 1.61
CA GLU A 150 -4.59 -37.94 0.52
C GLU A 150 -3.73 -39.19 0.29
N ARG A 151 -3.19 -39.77 1.37
CA ARG A 151 -2.45 -41.03 1.30
C ARG A 151 -3.28 -42.15 0.66
N ASP A 152 -4.53 -42.31 1.06
CA ASP A 152 -5.44 -43.33 0.50
C ASP A 152 -5.71 -43.09 -0.99
N ILE A 153 -5.86 -41.84 -1.42
CA ILE A 153 -6.01 -41.47 -2.83
C ILE A 153 -4.75 -41.85 -3.61
N LEU A 154 -3.56 -41.54 -3.08
CA LEU A 154 -2.27 -41.87 -3.71
C LEU A 154 -2.03 -43.38 -3.79
N ILE A 155 -2.44 -44.14 -2.77
CA ILE A 155 -2.36 -45.61 -2.79
C ILE A 155 -3.30 -46.18 -3.87
N ARG A 156 -4.54 -45.68 -3.97
CA ARG A 156 -5.51 -46.12 -4.99
C ARG A 156 -5.11 -45.71 -6.40
N SER A 157 -4.48 -44.55 -6.57
CA SER A 157 -4.01 -44.07 -7.88
C SER A 157 -2.70 -44.72 -8.31
N GLY A 158 -2.03 -45.48 -7.43
CA GLY A 158 -0.73 -46.09 -7.70
C GLY A 158 0.44 -45.11 -7.68
N ALA A 159 0.19 -43.82 -7.44
CA ALA A 159 1.22 -42.78 -7.35
C ALA A 159 2.04 -42.85 -6.05
N PHE A 160 1.57 -43.55 -5.02
CA PHE A 160 2.30 -43.70 -3.75
C PHE A 160 3.56 -44.60 -3.86
N ILE A 161 3.66 -45.40 -4.91
CA ILE A 161 4.65 -46.49 -5.03
C ILE A 161 5.75 -46.19 -6.08
N ASN A 162 5.62 -45.09 -6.82
CA ASN A 162 6.54 -44.66 -7.88
C ASN A 162 7.42 -43.49 -7.44
#